data_AF-A0A560JI58-F1
#
_entry.id   AF-A0A560JI58-F1
#
_cell.length_a   1.000
_cell.length_b   1.000
_cell.length_c   1.000
_cell.angle_alpha   90.00
_cell.angle_beta   90.00
_cell.angle_gamma   90.00
#
_symmetry.space_group_name_H-M   'P 1'
#
loop_
_entity.id
_entity.type
_entity.pdbx_description
1 polymer ?
#
loop_
_entity_poly.entity_id
_entity_poly.type
_entity_poly.pdbx_seq_one_letter_code
_entity_poly.pdbx_strand_id
1 'polypeptide(L)'
;MTRDDGRTEQRDAWIGTMARPPQSYTAFSVQALRLTADHLLARGLPLSLALSHVHAMAAAAPLDGKALSNGAGIDDPIAATIAPHFDTILYRTAYPDLGGAAGALSDTALLLHYCKTGWREGRNPSSTFDSLFYLTSNPDVAAAGINPLWHYVVAGRAEGRRAQPEDRHGQAIRRMLPALQRRDDGEPPLAITRLSRTRLAEAVAVDIRASTGGSELHASIRSVRGVVLAISHSLDARAIGGRVILIPYERKRFNALGYTYIHIQPGVPSLSIDREGVAGRLIEVSVNGIQAGLTDYDELAQVLSETFSDRAIDRVFTIHGFLGHRIDGLIALQQAVRAGRNWLWVHDFSSICANHLLLRNDVSFCGAPPPDSPACRICLHGETRSAHSRRLGRLFAAIDLQVVAPSQSALDLWRKSTPLPTLPTRVVPLSRWVEQGARHLLDDEATLGLPGVPVRVAFVGTPTFHEGWEIFEELVQALRVCPSYRLHHIATPACFRRLSGVTEVPVVEMQDGLPNISDALKTHGIDLVLVLTVSPETFSFSTREALAAGADVVALDDSGDAAATVSQLGRGRTFATDRALLEFFTSFDAVHYVRSRLREGIMTGRFVYDAAMAIPIPDEMGG
;
A
#
# COMPACT_ATOMS: atom_id res chain seq x y z
N MET A 1 -26.28 61.53 -28.71
CA MET A 1 -24.99 60.82 -28.62
C MET A 1 -25.15 59.65 -27.68
N THR A 2 -25.62 58.52 -28.21
CA THR A 2 -25.59 57.22 -27.55
C THR A 2 -24.14 56.73 -27.56
N ARG A 3 -23.56 56.47 -26.39
CA ARG A 3 -22.29 55.77 -26.24
C ARG A 3 -22.59 54.28 -26.24
N ASP A 4 -22.33 53.69 -27.40
CA ASP A 4 -22.28 52.26 -27.67
C ASP A 4 -21.17 51.63 -26.81
N ASP A 5 -21.51 50.64 -25.98
CA ASP A 5 -20.56 49.92 -25.14
C ASP A 5 -20.10 48.66 -25.87
N GLY A 6 -18.81 48.61 -26.23
CA GLY A 6 -18.15 47.50 -26.95
C GLY A 6 -18.18 46.13 -26.25
N ARG A 7 -19.03 45.93 -25.24
CA ARG A 7 -19.37 44.63 -24.63
C ARG A 7 -20.35 43.84 -25.49
N THR A 8 -21.25 44.51 -26.21
CA THR A 8 -22.27 43.85 -27.04
C THR A 8 -21.66 43.34 -28.35
N GLU A 9 -20.81 44.15 -28.99
CA GLU A 9 -20.05 43.76 -30.19
C GLU A 9 -19.03 42.63 -29.91
N GLN A 10 -18.35 42.62 -28.77
CA GLN A 10 -17.45 41.51 -28.39
C GLN A 10 -18.21 40.21 -28.07
N ARG A 11 -19.44 40.32 -27.54
CA ARG A 11 -20.32 39.18 -27.27
C ARG A 11 -20.84 38.55 -28.56
N ASP A 12 -21.22 39.37 -29.53
CA ASP A 12 -21.74 38.90 -30.83
C ASP A 12 -20.63 38.46 -31.79
N ALA A 13 -19.43 39.05 -31.71
CA ALA A 13 -18.24 38.59 -32.44
C ALA A 13 -17.81 37.18 -32.01
N TRP A 14 -17.89 36.86 -30.71
CA TRP A 14 -17.61 35.51 -30.20
C TRP A 14 -18.66 34.48 -30.63
N ILE A 15 -19.94 34.84 -30.63
CA ILE A 15 -21.04 33.99 -31.12
C ILE A 15 -20.90 33.73 -32.63
N GLY A 16 -20.47 34.73 -33.41
CA GLY A 16 -20.20 34.60 -34.84
C GLY A 16 -19.05 33.65 -35.18
N THR A 17 -18.00 33.60 -34.35
CA THR A 17 -16.87 32.67 -34.52
C THR A 17 -17.17 31.22 -34.15
N MET A 18 -18.25 30.94 -33.40
CA MET A 18 -18.67 29.57 -33.05
C MET A 18 -19.53 28.87 -34.10
N ALA A 19 -19.95 29.55 -35.17
CA ALA A 19 -20.87 28.97 -36.16
C ALA A 19 -20.27 27.84 -37.02
N ARG A 20 -18.94 27.59 -36.94
CA ARG A 20 -18.31 26.38 -37.45
C ARG A 20 -17.12 25.97 -36.58
N PRO A 21 -17.32 25.13 -35.55
CA PRO A 21 -16.21 24.39 -34.97
C PRO A 21 -15.70 23.37 -36.00
N PRO A 22 -14.40 23.03 -36.02
CA PRO A 22 -13.94 21.84 -36.72
C PRO A 22 -14.75 20.64 -36.22
N GLN A 23 -15.17 19.76 -37.14
CA GLN A 23 -16.17 18.69 -36.93
C GLN A 23 -15.77 17.55 -35.95
N SER A 24 -14.90 17.81 -35.00
CA SER A 24 -14.51 16.85 -33.97
C SER A 24 -14.03 17.61 -32.75
N TYR A 25 -14.52 17.23 -31.57
CA TYR A 25 -14.10 17.65 -30.21
C TYR A 25 -14.87 18.80 -29.54
N THR A 26 -15.94 18.46 -28.82
CA THR A 26 -16.13 18.81 -27.39
C THR A 26 -17.13 17.82 -26.75
N ALA A 27 -16.87 17.36 -25.51
CA ALA A 27 -17.78 16.50 -24.74
C ALA A 27 -19.03 17.23 -24.21
N PHE A 28 -19.02 18.56 -24.25
CA PHE A 28 -20.12 19.43 -23.84
C PHE A 28 -20.70 20.15 -25.06
N SER A 29 -22.03 20.24 -25.14
CA SER A 29 -22.69 21.02 -26.19
C SER A 29 -22.37 22.51 -26.02
N VAL A 30 -22.36 23.27 -27.12
CA VAL A 30 -22.21 24.74 -27.09
C VAL A 30 -23.22 25.39 -26.13
N GLN A 31 -24.40 24.78 -26.01
CA GLN A 31 -25.44 25.22 -25.08
C GLN A 31 -25.07 24.97 -23.60
N ALA A 32 -24.41 23.85 -23.28
CA ALA A 32 -23.95 23.55 -21.92
C ALA A 32 -22.80 24.47 -21.48
N LEU A 33 -21.82 24.71 -22.37
CA LEU A 33 -20.73 25.66 -22.10
C LEU A 33 -21.26 27.09 -21.91
N ARG A 34 -22.27 27.47 -22.70
CA ARG A 34 -22.96 28.77 -22.58
C ARG A 34 -23.74 28.90 -21.27
N LEU A 35 -24.48 27.86 -20.88
CA LEU A 35 -25.20 27.82 -19.60
C LEU A 35 -24.24 27.93 -18.41
N THR A 36 -23.07 27.28 -18.47
CA THR A 36 -22.05 27.41 -17.42
C THR A 36 -21.43 28.79 -17.39
N ALA A 37 -21.12 29.39 -18.54
CA ALA A 37 -20.64 30.77 -18.61
C ALA A 37 -21.66 31.75 -18.00
N ASP A 38 -22.93 31.64 -18.40
CA ASP A 38 -24.03 32.48 -17.93
C ASP A 38 -24.26 32.30 -16.42
N HIS A 39 -24.15 31.06 -15.92
CA HIS A 39 -24.28 30.75 -14.49
C HIS A 39 -23.14 31.38 -13.65
N LEU A 40 -21.89 31.28 -14.12
CA LEU A 40 -20.74 31.84 -13.43
C LEU A 40 -20.76 33.37 -13.43
N LEU A 41 -21.14 33.98 -14.55
CA LEU A 41 -21.32 35.44 -14.66
C LEU A 41 -22.46 35.94 -13.77
N ALA A 42 -23.59 35.24 -13.72
CA ALA A 42 -24.71 35.58 -12.84
C ALA A 42 -24.36 35.49 -11.35
N ARG A 43 -23.27 34.79 -11.00
CA ARG A 43 -22.71 34.69 -9.64
C ARG A 43 -21.62 35.72 -9.34
N GLY A 44 -21.38 36.66 -10.26
CA GLY A 44 -20.46 37.79 -10.06
C GLY A 44 -19.00 37.48 -10.37
N LEU A 45 -18.69 36.35 -11.03
CA LEU A 45 -17.32 36.09 -11.47
C LEU A 45 -16.94 37.04 -12.62
N PRO A 46 -15.68 37.53 -12.65
CA PRO A 46 -15.15 38.25 -13.80
C PRO A 46 -15.19 37.40 -15.07
N LEU A 47 -15.50 38.02 -16.20
CA LEU A 47 -15.61 37.35 -17.50
C LEU A 47 -14.37 36.54 -17.86
N SER A 48 -13.17 37.03 -17.55
CA SER A 48 -11.91 36.30 -17.79
C SER A 48 -11.82 34.99 -17.02
N LEU A 49 -12.35 34.94 -15.80
CA LEU A 49 -12.32 33.75 -14.93
C LEU A 49 -13.45 32.78 -15.27
N ALA A 50 -14.62 33.29 -15.66
CA ALA A 50 -15.70 32.46 -16.19
C ALA A 50 -15.27 31.79 -17.52
N LEU A 51 -14.58 32.54 -18.39
CA LEU A 51 -14.03 32.02 -19.65
C LEU A 51 -12.88 31.02 -19.42
N SER A 52 -12.03 31.23 -18.41
CA SER A 52 -10.98 30.24 -18.09
C SER A 52 -11.57 28.91 -17.61
N HIS A 53 -12.65 28.93 -16.83
CA HIS A 53 -13.37 27.73 -16.41
C HIS A 53 -14.06 27.05 -17.60
N VAL A 54 -14.71 27.81 -18.48
CA VAL A 54 -15.34 27.28 -19.69
C VAL A 54 -14.30 26.69 -20.65
N HIS A 55 -13.11 27.30 -20.77
CA HIS A 55 -11.99 26.74 -21.53
C HIS A 55 -11.43 25.47 -20.91
N ALA A 56 -11.29 25.41 -19.58
CA ALA A 56 -10.88 24.19 -18.89
C ALA A 56 -11.90 23.05 -19.09
N MET A 57 -13.20 23.37 -19.04
CA MET A 57 -14.29 22.43 -19.31
C MET A 57 -14.33 21.97 -20.77
N ALA A 58 -14.07 22.85 -21.72
CA ALA A 58 -13.98 22.51 -23.14
C ALA A 58 -12.75 21.66 -23.45
N ALA A 59 -11.64 21.88 -22.74
CA ALA A 59 -10.38 21.14 -22.88
C ALA A 59 -10.40 19.76 -22.20
N ALA A 60 -11.34 19.51 -21.29
CA ALA A 60 -11.43 18.26 -20.51
C ALA A 60 -12.15 17.09 -21.24
N ALA A 61 -12.25 17.10 -22.58
CA ALA A 61 -12.96 16.07 -23.34
C ALA A 61 -12.07 14.87 -23.74
N PRO A 62 -12.62 13.62 -23.79
CA PRO A 62 -11.90 12.43 -24.24
C PRO A 62 -11.63 12.45 -25.77
N LEU A 63 -10.60 11.73 -26.22
CA LEU A 63 -10.22 11.65 -27.64
C LEU A 63 -11.20 10.87 -28.54
N ASP A 64 -12.22 10.20 -27.98
CA ASP A 64 -13.18 9.42 -28.75
C ASP A 64 -14.60 9.99 -28.66
N GLY A 65 -15.09 10.46 -29.82
CA GLY A 65 -16.39 11.10 -30.01
C GLY A 65 -17.59 10.18 -29.87
N LYS A 66 -17.83 9.62 -28.70
CA LYS A 66 -19.16 9.12 -28.32
C LYS A 66 -19.76 10.04 -27.27
N ALA A 67 -20.74 10.84 -27.70
CA ALA A 67 -21.68 11.47 -26.79
C ALA A 67 -22.20 10.40 -25.82
N LEU A 68 -22.08 10.66 -24.52
CA LEU A 68 -22.82 9.91 -23.49
C LEU A 68 -24.30 10.08 -23.83
N SER A 69 -24.88 9.10 -24.50
CA SER A 69 -26.32 9.04 -24.70
C SER A 69 -26.98 9.15 -23.34
N ASN A 70 -27.95 10.05 -23.20
CA ASN A 70 -28.83 10.28 -22.04
C ASN A 70 -29.59 8.99 -21.62
N GLY A 71 -28.86 7.99 -21.13
CA GLY A 71 -29.39 6.67 -20.77
C GLY A 71 -29.99 6.59 -19.37
N ALA A 72 -29.99 7.68 -18.60
CA ALA A 72 -30.49 7.71 -17.23
C ALA A 72 -31.63 8.73 -16.99
N GLY A 73 -32.07 9.49 -18.00
CA GLY A 73 -33.14 10.49 -17.83
C GLY A 73 -32.81 11.59 -16.81
N ILE A 74 -31.53 11.93 -16.64
CA ILE A 74 -31.06 12.98 -15.74
C ILE A 74 -30.69 14.21 -16.57
N ASP A 75 -31.58 15.21 -16.60
CA ASP A 75 -31.40 16.47 -17.34
C ASP A 75 -30.47 17.48 -16.61
N ASP A 76 -29.82 17.07 -15.51
CA ASP A 76 -28.91 17.90 -14.72
C ASP A 76 -27.44 17.53 -15.01
N PRO A 77 -26.63 18.44 -15.60
CA PRO A 77 -25.26 18.15 -16.00
C PRO A 77 -24.31 17.92 -14.81
N ILE A 78 -24.59 18.51 -13.65
CA ILE A 78 -23.81 18.26 -12.43
C ILE A 78 -24.11 16.84 -11.95
N ALA A 79 -25.39 16.46 -11.92
CA ALA A 79 -25.81 15.13 -11.52
C ALA A 79 -25.25 14.04 -12.44
N ALA A 80 -25.27 14.26 -13.76
CA ALA A 80 -24.67 13.34 -14.73
C ALA A 80 -23.15 13.15 -14.50
N THR A 81 -22.45 14.23 -14.14
CA THR A 81 -21.00 14.20 -13.87
C THR A 81 -20.66 13.45 -12.58
N ILE A 82 -21.43 13.64 -11.51
CA ILE A 82 -21.12 13.04 -10.20
C ILE A 82 -21.77 11.67 -9.99
N ALA A 83 -22.74 11.26 -10.81
CA ALA A 83 -23.44 9.98 -10.68
C ALA A 83 -22.51 8.75 -10.53
N PRO A 84 -21.39 8.63 -11.28
CA PRO A 84 -20.46 7.52 -11.08
C PRO A 84 -19.75 7.56 -9.72
N HIS A 85 -19.62 8.72 -9.09
CA HIS A 85 -18.89 8.88 -7.83
C HIS A 85 -19.82 8.97 -6.61
N PHE A 86 -21.12 8.76 -6.82
CA PHE A 86 -22.15 8.79 -5.80
C PHE A 86 -22.54 7.37 -5.37
N ASP A 87 -22.39 7.06 -4.08
CA ASP A 87 -22.78 5.76 -3.53
C ASP A 87 -24.19 5.86 -2.94
N THR A 88 -25.18 5.46 -3.73
CA THR A 88 -26.58 5.55 -3.33
C THR A 88 -26.93 4.67 -2.15
N ILE A 89 -26.29 3.50 -2.00
CA ILE A 89 -26.56 2.60 -0.88
C ILE A 89 -26.06 3.23 0.41
N LEU A 90 -24.82 3.72 0.41
CA LEU A 90 -24.23 4.40 1.56
C LEU A 90 -25.00 5.67 1.90
N TYR A 91 -25.33 6.49 0.91
CA TYR A 91 -26.06 7.73 1.12
C TYR A 91 -27.42 7.48 1.76
N ARG A 92 -28.15 6.45 1.29
CA ARG A 92 -29.43 6.03 1.87
C ARG A 92 -29.27 5.55 3.31
N THR A 93 -28.25 4.76 3.60
CA THR A 93 -28.00 4.21 4.94
C THR A 93 -27.52 5.27 5.92
N ALA A 94 -26.69 6.21 5.49
CA ALA A 94 -26.15 7.27 6.33
C ALA A 94 -27.18 8.36 6.65
N TYR A 95 -28.21 8.51 5.81
CA TYR A 95 -29.18 9.59 5.85
C TYR A 95 -30.63 9.07 5.85
N PRO A 96 -31.05 8.36 6.92
CA PRO A 96 -32.37 7.75 7.00
C PRO A 96 -33.50 8.79 7.03
N ASP A 97 -33.18 10.04 7.40
CA ASP A 97 -34.10 11.18 7.40
C ASP A 97 -34.63 11.56 6.00
N LEU A 98 -33.96 11.10 4.94
CA LEU A 98 -34.41 11.27 3.56
C LEU A 98 -35.54 10.30 3.18
N GLY A 99 -35.84 9.31 4.02
CA GLY A 99 -37.03 8.45 3.89
C GLY A 99 -38.23 9.05 4.60
N GLY A 100 -39.12 9.73 3.87
CA GLY A 100 -40.37 10.25 4.43
C GLY A 100 -41.43 9.17 4.66
N ALA A 101 -42.61 9.58 5.14
CA ALA A 101 -43.80 8.72 5.34
C ALA A 101 -44.30 7.99 4.06
N ALA A 102 -43.78 8.38 2.89
CA ALA A 102 -44.12 7.82 1.57
C ALA A 102 -43.16 6.72 1.07
N GLY A 103 -42.19 6.29 1.88
CA GLY A 103 -41.22 5.25 1.51
C GLY A 103 -39.85 5.79 1.06
N ALA A 104 -38.94 4.87 0.76
CA ALA A 104 -37.54 5.19 0.45
C ALA A 104 -37.41 5.93 -0.91
N LEU A 105 -36.68 7.04 -0.93
CA LEU A 105 -36.41 7.81 -2.17
C LEU A 105 -35.77 6.94 -3.25
N SER A 106 -36.06 7.21 -4.52
CA SER A 106 -35.35 6.55 -5.63
C SER A 106 -33.87 6.95 -5.67
N ASP A 107 -33.06 6.14 -6.34
CA ASP A 107 -31.62 6.40 -6.45
C ASP A 107 -31.33 7.74 -7.14
N THR A 108 -32.07 8.05 -8.21
CA THR A 108 -32.02 9.33 -8.90
C THR A 108 -32.43 10.49 -7.98
N ALA A 109 -33.44 10.31 -7.13
CA ALA A 109 -33.86 11.34 -6.19
C ALA A 109 -32.79 11.62 -5.12
N LEU A 110 -32.08 10.60 -4.64
CA LEU A 110 -30.97 10.75 -3.70
C LEU A 110 -29.76 11.49 -4.32
N LEU A 111 -29.41 11.15 -5.55
CA LEU A 111 -28.36 11.84 -6.30
C LEU A 111 -28.73 13.33 -6.51
N LEU A 112 -29.96 13.62 -6.94
CA LEU A 112 -30.43 14.99 -7.13
C LEU A 112 -30.52 15.76 -5.81
N HIS A 113 -30.89 15.09 -4.72
CA HIS A 113 -30.84 15.68 -3.39
C HIS A 113 -29.41 16.11 -3.04
N TYR A 114 -28.42 15.22 -3.21
CA TYR A 114 -27.03 15.59 -2.97
C TYR A 114 -26.58 16.77 -3.83
N CYS A 115 -26.91 16.77 -5.13
CA CYS A 115 -26.56 17.86 -6.05
C CYS A 115 -27.08 19.23 -5.58
N LYS A 116 -28.32 19.28 -5.10
CA LYS A 116 -29.04 20.53 -4.80
C LYS A 116 -28.83 21.04 -3.38
N THR A 117 -28.89 20.14 -2.40
CA THR A 117 -28.95 20.51 -0.98
C THR A 117 -28.00 19.70 -0.10
N GLY A 118 -27.83 18.40 -0.38
CA GLY A 118 -27.09 17.50 0.51
C GLY A 118 -25.66 17.92 0.82
N TRP A 119 -24.91 18.44 -0.16
CA TRP A 119 -23.54 18.93 0.11
C TRP A 119 -23.50 20.20 0.99
N ARG A 120 -24.55 21.03 0.96
CA ARG A 120 -24.67 22.24 1.81
C ARG A 120 -25.04 21.89 3.24
N GLU A 121 -25.75 20.78 3.42
CA GLU A 121 -26.04 20.17 4.71
C GLU A 121 -24.83 19.40 5.28
N GLY A 122 -23.71 19.38 4.55
CA GLY A 122 -22.50 18.68 4.96
C GLY A 122 -22.57 17.16 4.82
N ARG A 123 -23.52 16.64 4.03
CA ARG A 123 -23.64 15.20 3.80
C ARG A 123 -22.54 14.69 2.87
N ASN A 124 -22.13 13.45 3.05
CA ASN A 124 -21.07 12.80 2.30
C ASN A 124 -21.68 11.90 1.21
N PRO A 125 -21.32 12.10 -0.07
CA PRO A 125 -21.93 11.38 -1.20
C PRO A 125 -21.44 9.94 -1.35
N SER A 126 -20.32 9.60 -0.72
CA SER A 126 -19.69 8.29 -0.78
C SER A 126 -18.76 8.09 0.41
N SER A 127 -18.25 6.87 0.60
CA SER A 127 -17.18 6.57 1.56
C SER A 127 -15.85 7.23 1.17
N THR A 128 -15.71 7.63 -0.10
CA THR A 128 -14.48 8.17 -0.66
C THR A 128 -14.44 9.71 -0.68
N PHE A 129 -15.51 10.41 -0.28
CA PHE A 129 -15.58 11.87 -0.31
C PHE A 129 -16.29 12.46 0.91
N ASP A 130 -15.68 13.47 1.53
CA ASP A 130 -16.19 14.23 2.67
C ASP A 130 -16.44 15.69 2.24
N SER A 131 -17.71 16.08 2.17
CA SER A 131 -18.12 17.38 1.66
C SER A 131 -17.66 18.53 2.56
N LEU A 132 -17.75 18.37 3.88
CA LEU A 132 -17.39 19.42 4.83
C LEU A 132 -15.89 19.63 4.87
N PHE A 133 -15.13 18.55 4.94
CA PHE A 133 -13.69 18.61 4.87
C PHE A 133 -13.22 19.25 3.58
N TYR A 134 -13.80 18.86 2.45
CA TYR A 134 -13.40 19.39 1.16
C TYR A 134 -13.63 20.90 1.10
N LEU A 135 -14.79 21.39 1.55
CA LEU A 135 -15.08 22.83 1.57
C LEU A 135 -14.21 23.58 2.57
N THR A 136 -13.95 22.99 3.75
CA THR A 136 -13.09 23.61 4.78
C THR A 136 -11.63 23.70 4.31
N SER A 137 -11.17 22.70 3.56
CA SER A 137 -9.78 22.63 3.05
C SER A 137 -9.58 23.42 1.76
N ASN A 138 -10.66 23.80 1.08
CA ASN A 138 -10.64 24.51 -0.20
C ASN A 138 -11.51 25.78 -0.12
N PRO A 139 -11.02 26.86 0.53
CA PRO A 139 -11.80 28.08 0.76
C PRO A 139 -12.26 28.77 -0.52
N ASP A 140 -11.53 28.60 -1.61
CA ASP A 140 -11.87 29.10 -2.96
C ASP A 140 -13.13 28.41 -3.52
N VAL A 141 -13.25 27.09 -3.36
CA VAL A 141 -14.43 26.31 -3.75
C VAL A 141 -15.62 26.67 -2.87
N ALA A 142 -15.38 26.81 -1.56
CA ALA A 142 -16.41 27.22 -0.60
C ALA A 142 -16.94 28.63 -0.90
N ALA A 143 -16.05 29.60 -1.15
CA ALA A 143 -16.43 30.97 -1.49
C ALA A 143 -17.20 31.06 -2.82
N ALA A 144 -16.85 30.22 -3.80
CA ALA A 144 -17.55 30.15 -5.08
C ALA A 144 -18.93 29.44 -5.00
N GLY A 145 -19.23 28.75 -3.89
CA GLY A 145 -20.48 28.03 -3.70
C GLY A 145 -20.68 26.86 -4.68
N ILE A 146 -19.58 26.25 -5.13
CA ILE A 146 -19.55 25.15 -6.10
C ILE A 146 -19.77 23.82 -5.36
N ASN A 147 -20.47 22.88 -6.00
CA ASN A 147 -20.64 21.52 -5.45
C ASN A 147 -19.26 20.85 -5.27
N PRO A 148 -18.91 20.41 -4.05
CA PRO A 148 -17.55 19.96 -3.73
C PRO A 148 -17.16 18.65 -4.45
N LEU A 149 -18.08 17.68 -4.55
CA LEU A 149 -17.80 16.43 -5.28
C LEU A 149 -17.64 16.71 -6.77
N TRP A 150 -18.50 17.56 -7.34
CA TRP A 150 -18.38 17.97 -8.73
C TRP A 150 -17.02 18.62 -9.00
N HIS A 151 -16.62 19.60 -8.18
CA HIS A 151 -15.33 20.26 -8.31
C HIS A 151 -14.17 19.26 -8.22
N TYR A 152 -14.24 18.33 -7.26
CA TYR A 152 -13.22 17.30 -7.10
C TYR A 152 -13.07 16.41 -8.32
N VAL A 153 -14.18 15.98 -8.91
CA VAL A 153 -14.19 15.11 -10.10
C VAL A 153 -13.64 15.84 -11.32
N VAL A 154 -14.00 17.10 -11.54
CA VAL A 154 -13.65 17.82 -12.77
C VAL A 154 -12.28 18.52 -12.71
N ALA A 155 -11.77 18.83 -11.52
CA ALA A 155 -10.53 19.60 -11.36
C ALA A 155 -9.73 19.20 -10.11
N GLY A 156 -10.38 19.14 -8.95
CA GLY A 156 -9.69 19.06 -7.66
C GLY A 156 -8.81 17.83 -7.46
N ARG A 157 -9.17 16.68 -8.04
CA ARG A 157 -8.32 15.48 -8.02
C ARG A 157 -6.99 15.71 -8.75
N ALA A 158 -7.03 16.27 -9.96
CA ALA A 158 -5.83 16.57 -10.74
C ALA A 158 -4.97 17.66 -10.08
N GLU A 159 -5.60 18.56 -9.32
CA GLU A 159 -4.94 19.57 -8.50
C GLU A 159 -4.32 19.02 -7.20
N GLY A 160 -4.53 17.73 -6.89
CA GLY A 160 -4.03 17.11 -5.66
C GLY A 160 -4.81 17.50 -4.40
N ARG A 161 -6.01 18.06 -4.54
CA ARG A 161 -6.88 18.38 -3.40
C ARG A 161 -7.43 17.09 -2.79
N ARG A 162 -7.47 17.03 -1.47
CA ARG A 162 -7.94 15.85 -0.75
C ARG A 162 -9.47 15.81 -0.73
N ALA A 163 -10.05 14.65 -0.97
CA ALA A 163 -11.48 14.39 -0.87
C ALA A 163 -12.01 14.24 0.57
N GLN A 164 -11.17 13.91 1.56
CA GLN A 164 -11.60 13.64 2.94
C GLN A 164 -10.47 13.81 3.99
N PRO A 165 -10.77 13.92 5.31
CA PRO A 165 -9.78 14.11 6.37
C PRO A 165 -8.72 13.01 6.52
N GLU A 166 -7.65 13.40 7.20
CA GLU A 166 -6.27 12.92 7.11
C GLU A 166 -5.91 11.46 7.46
N ASP A 167 -6.85 10.56 7.69
CA ASP A 167 -6.44 9.27 8.26
C ASP A 167 -6.99 8.05 7.52
N ARG A 168 -6.94 7.99 6.18
CA ARG A 168 -7.26 6.74 5.48
C ARG A 168 -6.31 5.61 5.83
N HIS A 169 -5.00 5.87 5.85
CA HIS A 169 -3.99 4.85 6.15
C HIS A 169 -4.02 4.45 7.63
N GLY A 170 -3.98 5.41 8.55
CA GLY A 170 -4.05 5.10 9.98
C GLY A 170 -5.45 4.75 10.46
N GLN A 171 -6.58 5.15 9.83
CA GLN A 171 -7.90 4.57 10.14
C GLN A 171 -8.07 3.20 9.50
N ALA A 172 -7.55 2.92 8.30
CA ALA A 172 -7.56 1.56 7.77
C ALA A 172 -6.75 0.65 8.69
N ILE A 173 -5.52 1.05 9.07
CA ILE A 173 -4.71 0.33 10.05
C ILE A 173 -5.41 0.25 11.41
N ARG A 174 -6.02 1.32 11.95
CA ARG A 174 -6.73 1.32 13.25
C ARG A 174 -8.03 0.52 13.23
N ARG A 175 -8.74 0.46 12.10
CA ARG A 175 -9.94 -0.37 11.89
C ARG A 175 -9.57 -1.84 11.70
N MET A 176 -8.42 -2.09 11.09
CA MET A 176 -7.81 -3.41 11.02
C MET A 176 -7.16 -3.80 12.35
N LEU A 177 -6.74 -2.86 13.19
CA LEU A 177 -6.00 -3.14 14.43
C LEU A 177 -6.76 -4.12 15.33
N PRO A 178 -8.07 -4.00 15.57
CA PRO A 178 -8.84 -5.04 16.27
C PRO A 178 -8.83 -6.40 15.55
N ALA A 179 -8.91 -6.43 14.21
CA ALA A 179 -8.88 -7.67 13.40
C ALA A 179 -7.46 -8.27 13.24
N LEU A 180 -6.42 -7.46 13.47
CA LEU A 180 -4.99 -7.77 13.58
C LEU A 180 -4.59 -8.11 15.03
N GLN A 181 -5.44 -7.74 16.01
CA GLN A 181 -5.25 -8.00 17.45
C GLN A 181 -6.10 -9.17 17.97
N ARG A 182 -7.18 -9.58 17.29
CA ARG A 182 -8.01 -10.77 17.64
C ARG A 182 -7.25 -12.09 17.48
N ARG A 183 -6.35 -12.43 18.40
CA ARG A 183 -5.87 -13.82 18.49
C ARG A 183 -7.12 -14.70 18.47
N ASP A 184 -7.24 -15.65 17.54
CA ASP A 184 -8.41 -16.52 17.45
C ASP A 184 -8.66 -17.16 18.83
N ASP A 185 -9.76 -16.73 19.43
CA ASP A 185 -10.76 -17.50 20.15
C ASP A 185 -10.23 -18.67 21.00
N GLY A 186 -9.80 -18.38 22.24
CA GLY A 186 -9.80 -19.41 23.29
C GLY A 186 -8.96 -19.12 24.52
N GLU A 187 -7.85 -18.39 24.39
CA GLU A 187 -7.02 -18.04 25.55
C GLU A 187 -7.03 -16.53 25.80
N PRO A 188 -7.30 -16.07 27.04
CA PRO A 188 -7.06 -14.68 27.41
C PRO A 188 -5.59 -14.35 27.10
N PRO A 189 -5.22 -13.07 26.90
CA PRO A 189 -3.81 -12.72 26.73
C PRO A 189 -3.06 -13.40 27.86
N LEU A 190 -2.16 -14.34 27.53
CA LEU A 190 -1.07 -14.68 28.42
C LEU A 190 -0.57 -13.32 28.87
N ALA A 191 -0.78 -13.00 30.14
CA ALA A 191 -0.30 -11.75 30.70
C ALA A 191 1.20 -11.79 30.39
N ILE A 192 1.64 -11.04 29.37
CA ILE A 192 3.05 -10.97 29.03
C ILE A 192 3.63 -10.18 30.19
N THR A 193 3.99 -10.93 31.22
CA THR A 193 4.39 -10.37 32.49
C THR A 193 5.74 -9.72 32.27
N ARG A 194 5.94 -8.59 32.94
CA ARG A 194 7.29 -8.04 33.05
C ARG A 194 8.16 -9.12 33.68
N LEU A 195 9.23 -9.50 32.99
CA LEU A 195 10.16 -10.50 33.45
C LEU A 195 10.89 -9.97 34.69
N SER A 196 11.17 -10.87 35.64
CA SER A 196 12.24 -10.62 36.58
C SER A 196 13.57 -10.82 35.86
N ARG A 197 14.60 -10.07 36.27
CA ARG A 197 15.97 -10.25 35.77
C ARG A 197 16.43 -11.70 35.74
N THR A 198 16.09 -12.48 36.78
CA THR A 198 16.42 -13.90 36.85
C THR A 198 15.77 -14.68 35.72
N ARG A 199 14.46 -14.52 35.48
CA ARG A 199 13.76 -15.22 34.40
C ARG A 199 14.26 -14.80 33.02
N LEU A 200 14.61 -13.52 32.85
CA LEU A 200 15.21 -13.04 31.61
C LEU A 200 16.57 -13.69 31.36
N ALA A 201 17.44 -13.74 32.37
CA ALA A 201 18.73 -14.42 32.29
C ALA A 201 18.58 -15.93 32.01
N GLU A 202 17.57 -16.57 32.61
CA GLU A 202 17.24 -17.97 32.34
C GLU A 202 16.82 -18.19 30.89
N ALA A 203 15.92 -17.35 30.36
CA ALA A 203 15.45 -17.43 28.98
C ALA A 203 16.58 -17.23 27.96
N VAL A 204 17.46 -16.26 28.21
CA VAL A 204 18.61 -15.98 27.32
C VAL A 204 19.67 -17.10 27.39
N ALA A 205 19.76 -17.81 28.52
CA ALA A 205 20.73 -18.89 28.73
C ALA A 205 20.20 -20.30 28.38
N VAL A 206 19.01 -20.45 27.78
CA VAL A 206 18.32 -21.75 27.57
C VAL A 206 19.21 -22.79 26.88
N ASP A 207 20.00 -22.43 25.86
CA ASP A 207 20.89 -23.38 25.17
C ASP A 207 22.24 -23.60 25.87
N ILE A 208 22.61 -22.71 26.80
CA ILE A 208 23.88 -22.81 27.54
C ILE A 208 23.74 -23.88 28.65
N ARG A 209 22.57 -23.97 29.30
CA ARG A 209 22.35 -24.86 30.45
C ARG A 209 22.23 -26.34 30.09
N ALA A 210 21.90 -26.67 28.84
CA ALA A 210 21.93 -28.05 28.37
C ALA A 210 23.33 -28.69 28.56
N SER A 211 24.39 -27.88 28.68
CA SER A 211 25.76 -28.36 28.89
C SER A 211 26.18 -28.61 30.36
N THR A 212 25.36 -28.29 31.37
CA THR A 212 25.85 -28.26 32.78
C THR A 212 24.97 -28.94 33.85
N GLY A 213 24.01 -29.80 33.51
CA GLY A 213 23.24 -30.53 34.53
C GLY A 213 22.69 -31.87 34.03
N GLY A 214 23.21 -32.98 34.57
CA GLY A 214 22.87 -34.33 34.13
C GLY A 214 21.53 -34.87 34.64
N SER A 215 20.78 -35.52 33.75
CA SER A 215 20.39 -36.94 33.87
C SER A 215 20.07 -37.47 32.46
N GLU A 216 20.13 -38.78 32.32
CA GLU A 216 20.35 -39.56 31.11
C GLU A 216 19.25 -39.43 30.03
N LEU A 217 19.36 -38.48 29.08
CA LEU A 217 18.81 -38.62 27.72
C LEU A 217 19.25 -37.56 26.68
N HIS A 218 20.50 -37.09 26.63
CA HIS A 218 20.91 -36.19 25.51
C HIS A 218 22.35 -36.45 25.06
N ALA A 219 22.50 -37.32 24.07
CA ALA A 219 23.68 -37.36 23.24
C ALA A 219 23.76 -36.06 22.41
N SER A 220 24.90 -35.36 22.52
CA SER A 220 25.36 -34.24 21.67
C SER A 220 24.82 -32.82 21.97
N ILE A 221 25.14 -32.26 23.14
CA ILE A 221 25.10 -30.79 23.33
C ILE A 221 26.24 -30.17 22.53
N ARG A 222 25.92 -29.53 21.39
CA ARG A 222 26.87 -28.69 20.66
C ARG A 222 27.06 -27.37 21.42
N SER A 223 28.30 -26.94 21.62
CA SER A 223 28.63 -25.58 22.05
C SER A 223 27.88 -24.57 21.18
N VAL A 224 27.24 -23.56 21.78
CA VAL A 224 26.58 -22.48 21.04
C VAL A 224 27.62 -21.81 20.13
N ARG A 225 27.36 -21.82 18.82
CA ARG A 225 28.26 -21.23 17.81
C ARG A 225 28.29 -19.70 17.93
N GLY A 226 27.13 -19.11 18.20
CA GLY A 226 26.97 -17.67 18.27
C GLY A 226 25.64 -17.21 18.82
N VAL A 227 25.49 -15.89 18.91
CA VAL A 227 24.24 -15.22 19.27
C VAL A 227 23.83 -14.28 18.14
N VAL A 228 22.53 -14.26 17.86
CA VAL A 228 21.89 -13.27 17.00
C VAL A 228 20.95 -12.43 17.85
N LEU A 229 21.08 -11.11 17.78
CA LEU A 229 20.08 -10.17 18.27
C LEU A 229 19.34 -9.55 17.07
N ALA A 230 18.09 -9.92 16.90
CA ALA A 230 17.23 -9.48 15.81
C ALA A 230 16.16 -8.49 16.29
N ILE A 231 15.96 -7.41 15.54
CA ILE A 231 15.09 -6.29 15.91
C ILE A 231 14.00 -6.11 14.85
N SER A 232 12.72 -6.07 15.26
CA SER A 232 11.59 -5.78 14.37
C SER A 232 10.49 -4.98 15.08
N HIS A 233 9.58 -4.35 14.34
CA HIS A 233 8.57 -3.45 14.92
C HIS A 233 7.13 -3.97 14.93
N SER A 234 6.94 -5.28 14.69
CA SER A 234 5.70 -6.06 14.88
C SER A 234 5.81 -7.35 14.05
N LEU A 235 5.62 -8.50 14.69
CA LEU A 235 5.30 -9.77 14.02
C LEU A 235 3.79 -10.03 14.15
N ASP A 236 2.96 -9.33 13.38
CA ASP A 236 1.57 -9.77 13.25
C ASP A 236 1.48 -10.86 12.18
N ALA A 237 1.23 -12.09 12.62
CA ALA A 237 1.05 -13.26 11.75
C ALA A 237 -0.09 -13.10 10.72
N ARG A 238 -0.99 -12.11 10.90
CA ARG A 238 -2.15 -11.88 10.01
C ARG A 238 -1.89 -10.90 8.88
N ALA A 239 -0.80 -10.12 8.94
CA ALA A 239 -0.41 -9.24 7.86
C ALA A 239 0.45 -10.03 6.86
N ILE A 240 -0.08 -10.34 5.68
CA ILE A 240 0.71 -10.95 4.61
C ILE A 240 1.77 -9.93 4.17
N GLY A 241 3.04 -10.19 4.46
CA GLY A 241 4.15 -9.29 4.09
C GLY A 241 5.52 -9.91 4.34
N GLY A 242 6.55 -9.37 3.69
CA GLY A 242 7.88 -10.01 3.66
C GLY A 242 8.58 -10.20 5.00
N ARG A 243 8.23 -9.39 6.01
CA ARG A 243 8.80 -9.49 7.36
C ARG A 243 8.24 -10.65 8.17
N VAL A 244 6.95 -10.93 8.00
CA VAL A 244 6.25 -12.06 8.64
C VAL A 244 6.80 -13.39 8.11
N ILE A 245 7.28 -13.38 6.86
CA ILE A 245 7.93 -14.52 6.24
C ILE A 245 9.41 -14.60 6.63
N LEU A 246 10.18 -13.51 6.58
CA LEU A 246 11.63 -13.62 6.73
C LEU A 246 12.10 -13.98 8.14
N ILE A 247 11.63 -13.28 9.18
CA ILE A 247 12.18 -13.41 10.54
C ILE A 247 12.05 -14.85 11.09
N PRO A 248 10.91 -15.55 10.93
CA PRO A 248 10.81 -16.95 11.33
C PRO A 248 11.76 -17.89 10.57
N TYR A 249 12.01 -17.64 9.28
CA TYR A 249 12.93 -18.43 8.47
C TYR A 249 14.39 -18.14 8.82
N GLU A 250 14.74 -16.88 9.02
CA GLU A 250 16.04 -16.44 9.57
C GLU A 250 16.35 -17.17 10.87
N ARG A 251 15.42 -17.10 11.83
CA ARG A 251 15.52 -17.83 13.09
C ARG A 251 15.74 -19.31 12.88
N LYS A 252 14.90 -19.99 12.07
CA LYS A 252 15.03 -21.43 11.81
C LYS A 252 16.43 -21.79 11.28
N ARG A 253 16.99 -20.97 10.38
CA ARG A 253 18.35 -21.18 9.86
C ARG A 253 19.43 -20.96 10.90
N PHE A 254 19.39 -19.86 11.64
CA PHE A 254 20.39 -19.60 12.69
C PHE A 254 20.37 -20.67 13.77
N ASN A 255 19.18 -21.10 14.21
CA ASN A 255 19.04 -22.20 15.16
C ASN A 255 19.65 -23.50 14.61
N ALA A 256 19.38 -23.84 13.33
CA ALA A 256 19.97 -25.02 12.69
C ALA A 256 21.51 -24.96 12.59
N LEU A 257 22.08 -23.75 12.51
CA LEU A 257 23.53 -23.49 12.54
C LEU A 257 24.11 -23.44 13.96
N GLY A 258 23.30 -23.63 15.00
CA GLY A 258 23.72 -23.63 16.40
C GLY A 258 23.87 -22.24 17.02
N TYR A 259 23.19 -21.22 16.49
CA TYR A 259 23.09 -19.91 17.12
C TYR A 259 21.89 -19.85 18.07
N THR A 260 22.05 -19.14 19.18
CA THR A 260 20.91 -18.68 19.98
C THR A 260 20.34 -17.42 19.32
N TYR A 261 19.08 -17.46 18.93
CA TYR A 261 18.39 -16.37 18.24
C TYR A 261 17.48 -15.61 19.20
N ILE A 262 17.91 -14.40 19.59
CA ILE A 262 17.17 -13.50 20.46
C ILE A 262 16.49 -12.47 19.58
N HIS A 263 15.16 -12.42 19.63
CA HIS A 263 14.38 -11.46 18.86
C HIS A 263 13.61 -10.53 19.78
N ILE A 264 13.65 -9.24 19.46
CA ILE A 264 12.94 -8.20 20.19
C ILE A 264 11.99 -7.40 19.29
N GLN A 265 10.89 -6.98 19.89
CA GLN A 265 9.94 -6.04 19.29
C GLN A 265 9.37 -5.08 20.34
N PRO A 266 8.78 -3.93 19.95
CA PRO A 266 8.13 -3.04 20.90
C PRO A 266 6.96 -3.74 21.58
N GLY A 267 6.85 -3.66 22.91
CA GLY A 267 5.72 -4.21 23.65
C GLY A 267 4.39 -3.53 23.32
N VAL A 268 4.45 -2.32 22.75
CA VAL A 268 3.31 -1.61 22.15
C VAL A 268 3.71 -1.12 20.76
N PRO A 269 3.02 -1.54 19.69
CA PRO A 269 3.29 -1.06 18.34
C PRO A 269 3.19 0.47 18.23
N SER A 270 4.07 1.07 17.43
CA SER A 270 4.06 2.50 17.12
C SER A 270 4.49 2.70 15.67
N LEU A 271 3.92 3.70 15.01
CA LEU A 271 4.25 4.08 13.63
C LEU A 271 5.38 5.12 13.56
N SER A 272 6.10 5.34 14.65
CA SER A 272 7.25 6.26 14.72
C SER A 272 8.34 5.70 15.61
N ILE A 273 9.60 6.09 15.35
CA ILE A 273 10.71 5.86 16.30
C ILE A 273 10.37 6.56 17.61
N ASP A 274 10.52 5.86 18.72
CA ASP A 274 10.12 6.36 20.02
C ASP A 274 10.97 7.56 20.46
N ARG A 275 10.42 8.38 21.37
CA ARG A 275 11.14 9.52 21.94
C ARG A 275 12.08 9.02 23.03
N GLU A 276 13.25 9.65 23.12
CA GLU A 276 14.21 9.35 24.18
C GLU A 276 13.72 9.89 25.53
N GLY A 277 14.14 9.24 26.62
CA GLY A 277 13.81 9.66 27.98
C GLY A 277 12.39 9.34 28.44
N VAL A 278 11.56 8.66 27.64
CA VAL A 278 10.24 8.18 28.08
C VAL A 278 10.39 6.89 28.89
N ALA A 279 10.14 6.96 30.20
CA ALA A 279 10.13 5.81 31.08
C ALA A 279 8.95 4.87 30.79
N GLY A 280 9.12 3.57 31.03
CA GLY A 280 8.02 2.58 30.96
C GLY A 280 7.73 1.98 29.58
N ARG A 281 8.58 2.22 28.58
CA ARG A 281 8.49 1.61 27.25
C ARG A 281 9.19 0.26 27.23
N LEU A 282 8.40 -0.81 27.29
CA LEU A 282 8.87 -2.18 27.32
C LEU A 282 9.07 -2.74 25.91
N ILE A 283 10.00 -3.68 25.80
CA ILE A 283 10.18 -4.55 24.64
C ILE A 283 9.74 -5.97 25.00
N GLU A 284 9.16 -6.64 24.03
CA GLU A 284 8.91 -8.08 24.10
C GLU A 284 10.15 -8.82 23.59
N VAL A 285 10.55 -9.85 24.33
CA VAL A 285 11.71 -10.68 24.02
C VAL A 285 11.23 -12.10 23.74
N SER A 286 11.80 -12.71 22.70
CA SER A 286 11.65 -14.11 22.37
C SER A 286 13.03 -14.74 22.12
N VAL A 287 13.21 -15.98 22.54
CA VAL A 287 14.47 -16.72 22.37
C VAL A 287 14.17 -18.01 21.64
N ASN A 288 14.86 -18.23 20.51
CA ASN A 288 14.65 -19.38 19.61
C ASN A 288 13.19 -19.57 19.18
N GLY A 289 12.40 -18.49 19.23
CA GLY A 289 11.00 -18.49 18.85
C GLY A 289 10.01 -18.73 19.97
N ILE A 290 10.50 -18.97 21.18
CA ILE A 290 9.69 -19.07 22.39
C ILE A 290 9.58 -17.67 22.99
N GLN A 291 8.35 -17.19 23.21
CA GLN A 291 8.13 -15.90 23.87
C GLN A 291 8.63 -15.97 25.31
N ALA A 292 9.55 -15.08 25.69
CA ALA A 292 10.08 -15.01 27.05
C ALA A 292 9.22 -14.07 27.91
N GLY A 293 8.98 -12.84 27.45
CA GLY A 293 8.18 -11.86 28.19
C GLY A 293 8.55 -10.40 27.89
N LEU A 294 8.07 -9.47 28.71
CA LEU A 294 8.38 -8.03 28.59
C LEU A 294 9.57 -7.64 29.48
N THR A 295 10.45 -6.78 28.98
CA THR A 295 11.54 -6.16 29.75
C THR A 295 11.84 -4.76 29.21
N ASP A 296 12.80 -4.05 29.79
CA ASP A 296 13.35 -2.81 29.25
C ASP A 296 14.73 -3.03 28.62
N TYR A 297 15.20 -2.04 27.86
CA TYR A 297 16.46 -2.14 27.12
C TYR A 297 17.67 -2.28 28.05
N ASP A 298 17.66 -1.63 29.20
CA ASP A 298 18.80 -1.59 30.12
C ASP A 298 18.96 -2.95 30.83
N GLU A 299 17.86 -3.53 31.30
CA GLU A 299 17.84 -4.86 31.91
C GLU A 299 18.27 -5.94 30.91
N LEU A 300 17.77 -5.88 29.66
CA LEU A 300 18.21 -6.79 28.61
C LEU A 300 19.68 -6.61 28.26
N ALA A 301 20.16 -5.36 28.12
CA ALA A 301 21.57 -5.07 27.86
C ALA A 301 22.48 -5.67 28.94
N GLN A 302 22.10 -5.51 30.21
CA GLN A 302 22.85 -6.09 31.33
C GLN A 302 22.90 -7.63 31.23
N VAL A 303 21.76 -8.29 31.01
CA VAL A 303 21.70 -9.75 30.88
C VAL A 303 22.53 -10.25 29.69
N LEU A 304 22.46 -9.57 28.54
CA LEU A 304 23.24 -9.92 27.35
C LEU A 304 24.75 -9.79 27.60
N SER A 305 25.17 -8.70 28.24
CA SER A 305 26.57 -8.50 28.61
C SER A 305 27.04 -9.58 29.58
N GLU A 306 26.29 -9.88 30.63
CA GLU A 306 26.66 -10.91 31.63
C GLU A 306 26.69 -12.33 31.02
N THR A 307 25.80 -12.62 30.07
CA THR A 307 25.71 -13.96 29.47
C THR A 307 26.81 -14.22 28.45
N PHE A 308 27.12 -13.20 27.62
CA PHE A 308 27.94 -13.39 26.43
C PHE A 308 29.28 -12.67 26.44
N SER A 309 29.52 -11.62 27.25
CA SER A 309 30.71 -10.75 27.13
C SER A 309 32.05 -11.50 27.10
N ASP A 310 32.24 -12.49 27.97
CA ASP A 310 33.51 -13.24 28.10
C ASP A 310 33.61 -14.46 27.18
N ARG A 311 32.65 -14.66 26.27
CA ARG A 311 32.60 -15.83 25.38
C ARG A 311 33.19 -15.54 24.00
N ALA A 312 34.07 -16.42 23.52
CA ALA A 312 34.55 -16.43 22.14
C ALA A 312 33.50 -17.08 21.22
N ILE A 313 32.45 -16.33 20.89
CA ILE A 313 31.34 -16.76 20.05
C ILE A 313 31.10 -15.77 18.91
N ASP A 314 30.47 -16.23 17.84
CA ASP A 314 29.99 -15.35 16.77
C ASP A 314 28.84 -14.46 17.25
N ARG A 315 28.81 -13.22 16.79
CA ARG A 315 27.83 -12.22 17.26
C ARG A 315 27.27 -11.41 16.11
N VAL A 316 25.95 -11.49 15.95
CA VAL A 316 25.21 -10.82 14.87
C VAL A 316 24.16 -9.89 15.47
N PHE A 317 24.06 -8.69 14.91
CA PHE A 317 23.04 -7.71 15.24
C PHE A 317 22.29 -7.34 13.96
N THR A 318 21.01 -7.69 13.85
CA THR A 318 20.25 -7.52 12.61
C THR A 318 18.98 -6.71 12.86
N ILE A 319 18.82 -5.62 12.11
CA ILE A 319 17.67 -4.73 12.20
C ILE A 319 16.76 -4.95 11.00
N HIS A 320 15.55 -5.43 11.26
CA HIS A 320 14.46 -5.57 10.28
C HIS A 320 13.47 -4.41 10.33
N GLY A 321 13.57 -3.52 11.32
CA GLY A 321 12.93 -2.21 11.30
C GLY A 321 12.97 -1.46 12.64
N PHE A 322 12.65 -0.16 12.60
CA PHE A 322 12.91 0.76 13.71
C PHE A 322 11.68 1.26 14.48
N LEU A 323 10.48 1.10 13.90
CA LEU A 323 9.31 1.77 14.44
C LEU A 323 9.01 1.27 15.87
N GLY A 324 8.62 2.16 16.77
CA GLY A 324 8.40 1.84 18.19
C GLY A 324 9.65 1.52 19.02
N HIS A 325 10.83 1.44 18.41
CA HIS A 325 12.07 1.31 19.17
C HIS A 325 12.66 2.66 19.57
N ARG A 326 13.42 2.64 20.66
CA ARG A 326 14.28 3.76 21.06
C ARG A 326 15.69 3.55 20.50
N ILE A 327 16.25 4.58 19.88
CA ILE A 327 17.59 4.48 19.26
C ILE A 327 18.70 4.27 20.29
N ASP A 328 18.66 4.98 21.41
CA ASP A 328 19.62 4.80 22.50
C ASP A 328 19.58 3.38 23.08
N GLY A 329 18.39 2.81 23.24
CA GLY A 329 18.20 1.41 23.64
C GLY A 329 18.81 0.42 22.64
N LEU A 330 18.61 0.62 21.33
CA LEU A 330 19.22 -0.23 20.30
C LEU A 330 20.76 -0.16 20.32
N ILE A 331 21.32 1.04 20.53
CA ILE A 331 22.78 1.23 20.68
C ILE A 331 23.29 0.47 21.91
N ALA A 332 22.61 0.60 23.06
CA ALA A 332 22.99 -0.08 24.30
C ALA A 332 22.98 -1.61 24.13
N LEU A 333 21.97 -2.16 23.45
CA LEU A 333 21.89 -3.59 23.17
C LEU A 333 23.01 -4.06 22.23
N GLN A 334 23.31 -3.30 21.17
CA GLN A 334 24.42 -3.64 20.27
C GLN A 334 25.76 -3.66 21.02
N GLN A 335 25.99 -2.67 21.90
CA GLN A 335 27.19 -2.57 22.73
C GLN A 335 27.29 -3.69 23.77
N ALA A 336 26.16 -4.13 24.35
CA ALA A 336 26.12 -5.25 25.27
C ALA A 336 26.44 -6.59 24.59
N VAL A 337 25.88 -6.80 23.39
CA VAL A 337 26.19 -7.99 22.59
C VAL A 337 27.61 -7.92 22.03
N ARG A 338 28.15 -6.72 21.74
CA ARG A 338 29.44 -6.51 21.05
C ARG A 338 29.47 -7.21 19.69
N ALA A 339 28.41 -7.04 18.90
CA ALA A 339 28.30 -7.69 17.61
C ALA A 339 29.35 -7.18 16.62
N GLY A 340 30.13 -8.11 16.05
CA GLY A 340 31.10 -7.80 14.99
C GLY A 340 30.48 -7.72 13.60
N ARG A 341 29.23 -8.15 13.44
CA ARG A 341 28.47 -8.12 12.19
C ARG A 341 27.11 -7.48 12.45
N ASN A 342 26.90 -6.31 11.84
CA ASN A 342 25.66 -5.55 12.02
C ASN A 342 24.98 -5.34 10.67
N TRP A 343 23.73 -5.76 10.54
CA TRP A 343 22.95 -5.67 9.31
C TRP A 343 21.72 -4.80 9.49
N LEU A 344 21.41 -4.03 8.45
CA LEU A 344 20.14 -3.34 8.30
C LEU A 344 19.42 -3.87 7.07
N TRP A 345 18.25 -4.45 7.28
CA TRP A 345 17.36 -4.86 6.21
C TRP A 345 16.41 -3.74 5.78
N VAL A 346 16.39 -3.46 4.47
CA VAL A 346 15.44 -2.53 3.84
C VAL A 346 14.13 -3.27 3.52
N HIS A 347 13.40 -3.67 4.56
CA HIS A 347 12.05 -4.24 4.40
C HIS A 347 10.99 -3.19 4.16
N ASP A 348 11.24 -1.97 4.64
CA ASP A 348 10.42 -0.80 4.44
C ASP A 348 11.32 0.44 4.39
N PHE A 349 10.73 1.59 4.08
CA PHE A 349 11.47 2.84 3.97
C PHE A 349 11.43 3.68 5.25
N SER A 350 11.23 3.04 6.41
CA SER A 350 11.37 3.72 7.70
C SER A 350 12.79 4.21 7.95
N SER A 351 13.81 3.70 7.24
CA SER A 351 15.16 4.28 7.29
C SER A 351 15.30 5.62 6.53
N ILE A 352 14.31 5.98 5.70
CA ILE A 352 14.31 7.19 4.84
C ILE A 352 13.37 8.26 5.40
N CYS A 353 12.20 7.86 5.88
CA CYS A 353 11.15 8.75 6.35
C CYS A 353 10.38 8.15 7.53
N ALA A 354 9.80 9.01 8.37
CA ALA A 354 8.87 8.58 9.40
C ALA A 354 7.60 7.95 8.79
N ASN A 355 7.13 8.47 7.65
CA ASN A 355 6.16 7.78 6.82
C ASN A 355 6.89 6.76 5.92
N HIS A 356 6.92 5.51 6.37
CA HIS A 356 7.60 4.41 5.69
C HIS A 356 6.99 4.02 4.33
N LEU A 357 5.76 4.48 4.02
CA LEU A 357 5.14 4.33 2.70
C LEU A 357 5.61 5.38 1.68
N LEU A 358 6.39 6.37 2.11
CA LEU A 358 6.87 7.46 1.26
C LEU A 358 5.76 8.19 0.49
N LEU A 359 4.55 8.25 1.06
CA LEU A 359 3.44 8.99 0.48
C LEU A 359 3.50 10.45 0.90
N ARG A 360 3.45 11.35 -0.08
CA ARG A 360 3.26 12.79 0.15
C ARG A 360 1.85 12.97 0.68
N ASN A 361 1.73 13.51 1.89
CA ASN A 361 0.43 13.83 2.47
C ASN A 361 -0.53 12.62 2.51
N ASP A 362 0.02 11.39 2.52
CA ASP A 362 -0.71 10.13 2.43
C ASP A 362 -1.56 9.95 1.16
N VAL A 363 -1.17 10.61 0.05
CA VAL A 363 -1.91 10.58 -1.23
C VAL A 363 -1.14 9.83 -2.31
N SER A 364 0.08 10.26 -2.61
CA SER A 364 0.83 9.73 -3.75
C SER A 364 2.30 9.54 -3.40
N PHE A 365 2.96 8.62 -4.09
CA PHE A 365 4.39 8.41 -3.91
C PHE A 365 5.15 9.74 -4.10
N CYS A 366 5.92 10.12 -3.09
CA CYS A 366 6.56 11.43 -3.08
C CYS A 366 7.87 11.48 -3.86
N GLY A 367 8.40 10.33 -4.29
CA GLY A 367 9.75 10.20 -4.85
C GLY A 367 10.88 10.32 -3.83
N ALA A 368 10.54 10.35 -2.53
CA ALA A 368 11.44 10.52 -1.39
C ALA A 368 12.47 11.67 -1.57
N PRO A 369 12.01 12.92 -1.80
CA PRO A 369 12.91 14.04 -2.06
C PRO A 369 13.81 14.32 -0.86
N PRO A 370 14.88 15.12 -1.00
CA PRO A 370 15.72 15.51 0.14
C PRO A 370 14.87 16.08 1.30
N PRO A 371 15.18 15.73 2.58
CA PRO A 371 14.39 16.19 3.74
C PRO A 371 14.27 17.71 3.85
N ASP A 372 15.27 18.44 3.37
CA ASP A 372 15.36 19.89 3.38
C ASP A 372 14.72 20.57 2.15
N SER A 373 14.23 19.80 1.17
CA SER A 373 13.56 20.33 -0.02
C SER A 373 12.24 21.06 0.32
N PRO A 374 11.84 22.09 -0.46
CA PRO A 374 10.54 22.75 -0.27
C PRO A 374 9.38 21.77 -0.28
N ALA A 375 9.44 20.78 -1.17
CA ALA A 375 8.44 19.73 -1.28
C ALA A 375 8.33 18.91 0.01
N CYS A 376 9.43 18.55 0.67
CA CYS A 376 9.37 17.81 1.93
C CYS A 376 8.89 18.70 3.09
N ARG A 377 9.28 19.98 3.12
CA ARG A 377 8.90 20.92 4.20
C ARG A 377 7.40 21.20 4.30
N ILE A 378 6.70 21.22 3.16
CA ILE A 378 5.24 21.41 3.12
C ILE A 378 4.45 20.10 3.27
N CYS A 379 5.14 18.96 3.31
CA CYS A 379 4.50 17.66 3.55
C CYS A 379 4.09 17.55 5.01
N LEU A 380 2.94 16.92 5.28
CA LEU A 380 2.47 16.56 6.62
C LEU A 380 3.56 15.87 7.45
N HIS A 381 4.39 15.06 6.80
CA HIS A 381 5.45 14.26 7.44
C HIS A 381 6.80 14.98 7.52
N GLY A 382 6.93 16.20 7.01
CA GLY A 382 8.20 16.91 6.85
C GLY A 382 8.92 17.19 8.17
N GLU A 383 8.19 17.72 9.16
CA GLU A 383 8.73 18.01 10.50
C GLU A 383 9.15 16.72 11.20
N THR A 384 8.27 15.72 11.21
CA THR A 384 8.52 14.41 11.81
C THR A 384 9.71 13.70 11.16
N ARG A 385 9.84 13.77 9.83
CA ARG A 385 10.99 13.20 9.08
C ARG A 385 12.30 13.80 9.56
N SER A 386 12.36 15.11 9.79
CA SER A 386 13.60 15.76 10.25
C SER A 386 14.05 15.24 11.62
N ALA A 387 13.12 15.11 12.58
CA ALA A 387 13.42 14.54 13.88
C ALA A 387 13.82 13.06 13.78
N HIS A 388 13.10 12.30 12.96
CA HIS A 388 13.35 10.89 12.69
C HIS A 388 14.72 10.63 12.08
N SER A 389 15.10 11.38 11.04
CA SER A 389 16.43 11.28 10.40
C SER A 389 17.57 11.61 11.36
N ARG A 390 17.41 12.61 12.24
CA ARG A 390 18.42 12.90 13.28
C ARG A 390 18.61 11.73 14.26
N ARG A 391 17.51 11.06 14.65
CA ARG A 391 17.58 9.88 15.52
C ARG A 391 18.32 8.75 14.84
N LEU A 392 17.94 8.41 13.61
CA LEU A 392 18.65 7.41 12.83
C LEU A 392 20.12 7.78 12.66
N GLY A 393 20.45 9.03 12.32
CA GLY A 393 21.84 9.49 12.19
C GLY A 393 22.72 9.15 13.40
N ARG A 394 22.17 9.16 14.63
CA ARG A 394 22.89 8.72 15.83
C ARG A 394 23.15 7.23 15.88
N LEU A 395 22.18 6.41 15.46
CA LEU A 395 22.36 4.96 15.34
C LEU A 395 23.49 4.62 14.35
N PHE A 396 23.45 5.22 13.16
CA PHE A 396 24.44 4.97 12.11
C PHE A 396 25.84 5.54 12.43
N ALA A 397 25.92 6.56 13.28
CA ALA A 397 27.18 7.04 13.81
C ALA A 397 27.76 6.12 14.91
N ALA A 398 26.89 5.37 15.61
CA ALA A 398 27.28 4.52 16.74
C ALA A 398 27.54 3.06 16.36
N ILE A 399 26.94 2.58 15.26
CA ILE A 399 27.01 1.18 14.82
C ILE A 399 27.43 1.14 13.35
N ASP A 400 28.50 0.40 13.07
CA ASP A 400 28.92 0.13 11.69
C ASP A 400 28.00 -0.91 11.05
N LEU A 401 27.09 -0.44 10.19
CA LEU A 401 26.01 -1.21 9.58
C LEU A 401 26.29 -1.51 8.11
N GLN A 402 26.06 -2.75 7.70
CA GLN A 402 25.91 -3.12 6.29
C GLN A 402 24.42 -3.20 5.94
N VAL A 403 24.05 -2.60 4.79
CA VAL A 403 22.67 -2.53 4.33
C VAL A 403 22.37 -3.68 3.37
N VAL A 404 21.28 -4.37 3.64
CA VAL A 404 20.78 -5.49 2.84
C VAL A 404 19.39 -5.14 2.32
N ALA A 405 19.20 -5.25 1.01
CA ALA A 405 17.92 -5.00 0.36
C ALA A 405 17.37 -6.28 -0.27
N PRO A 406 16.05 -6.53 -0.22
CA PRO A 406 15.45 -7.73 -0.78
C PRO A 406 15.35 -7.71 -2.32
N SER A 407 15.54 -6.55 -2.94
CA SER A 407 15.51 -6.35 -4.39
C SER A 407 16.44 -5.20 -4.80
N GLN A 408 16.77 -5.15 -6.09
CA GLN A 408 17.57 -4.07 -6.65
C GLN A 408 16.82 -2.73 -6.63
N SER A 409 15.52 -2.73 -6.93
CA SER A 409 14.71 -1.50 -6.92
C SER A 409 14.61 -0.89 -5.51
N ALA A 410 14.48 -1.71 -4.46
CA ALA A 410 14.52 -1.25 -3.08
C ALA A 410 15.87 -0.62 -2.73
N LEU A 411 16.97 -1.26 -3.16
CA LEU A 411 18.31 -0.74 -2.92
C LEU A 411 18.55 0.58 -3.63
N ASP A 412 18.12 0.71 -4.89
CA ASP A 412 18.31 1.90 -5.70
C ASP A 412 17.53 3.09 -5.13
N LEU A 413 16.26 2.87 -4.75
CA LEU A 413 15.46 3.89 -4.09
C LEU A 413 16.07 4.31 -2.75
N TRP A 414 16.55 3.34 -1.96
CA TRP A 414 17.22 3.61 -0.69
C TRP A 414 18.50 4.43 -0.88
N ARG A 415 19.41 4.01 -1.76
CA ARG A 415 20.66 4.73 -2.05
C ARG A 415 20.41 6.15 -2.55
N LYS A 416 19.40 6.33 -3.40
CA LYS A 416 19.03 7.64 -3.93
C LYS A 416 18.51 8.61 -2.86
N SER A 417 17.82 8.10 -1.84
CA SER A 417 16.95 8.93 -1.00
C SER A 417 17.35 8.94 0.48
N THR A 418 18.28 8.09 0.87
CA THR A 418 18.72 7.95 2.25
C THR A 418 19.44 9.22 2.73
N PRO A 419 19.10 9.75 3.92
CA PRO A 419 19.85 10.84 4.54
C PRO A 419 21.12 10.35 5.26
N LEU A 420 21.48 9.08 5.09
CA LEU A 420 22.50 8.38 5.86
C LEU A 420 23.85 8.35 5.11
N PRO A 421 24.98 8.12 5.81
CA PRO A 421 26.29 7.97 5.17
C PRO A 421 26.31 6.87 4.10
N THR A 422 27.32 6.91 3.23
CA THR A 422 27.56 5.80 2.28
C THR A 422 27.96 4.56 3.07
N LEU A 423 27.17 3.48 2.94
CA LEU A 423 27.37 2.21 3.64
C LEU A 423 27.60 1.07 2.64
N PRO A 424 28.31 0.00 3.05
CA PRO A 424 28.34 -1.25 2.30
C PRO A 424 26.91 -1.75 2.07
N THR A 425 26.61 -2.12 0.83
CA THR A 425 25.24 -2.44 0.39
C THR A 425 25.23 -3.70 -0.44
N ARG A 426 24.22 -4.56 -0.26
CA ARG A 426 24.05 -5.80 -1.01
C ARG A 426 22.57 -6.08 -1.27
N VAL A 427 22.27 -6.67 -2.42
CA VAL A 427 20.94 -7.25 -2.70
C VAL A 427 20.96 -8.73 -2.32
N VAL A 428 19.99 -9.14 -1.51
CA VAL A 428 19.78 -10.54 -1.12
C VAL A 428 18.31 -10.89 -1.40
N PRO A 429 18.02 -11.53 -2.55
CA PRO A 429 16.65 -11.89 -2.92
C PRO A 429 16.02 -12.85 -1.92
N LEU A 430 14.76 -12.62 -1.57
CA LEU A 430 14.04 -13.45 -0.60
C LEU A 430 13.45 -14.74 -1.20
N SER A 431 13.52 -14.92 -2.51
CA SER A 431 12.90 -16.05 -3.21
C SER A 431 13.72 -16.50 -4.42
N ARG A 432 13.67 -17.79 -4.72
CA ARG A 432 14.16 -18.37 -5.99
C ARG A 432 13.01 -18.95 -6.80
N TRP A 433 13.05 -18.71 -8.11
CA TRP A 433 12.17 -19.37 -9.05
C TRP A 433 12.51 -20.86 -9.22
N VAL A 434 11.50 -21.71 -9.16
CA VAL A 434 11.56 -23.12 -9.56
C VAL A 434 10.50 -23.33 -10.63
N GLU A 435 10.94 -23.66 -11.83
CA GLU A 435 10.05 -23.96 -12.95
C GLU A 435 9.30 -25.28 -12.71
N GLN A 436 8.00 -25.29 -13.01
CA GLN A 436 7.14 -26.48 -12.82
C GLN A 436 6.29 -26.81 -14.05
N GLY A 437 6.41 -26.04 -15.13
CA GLY A 437 5.76 -26.31 -16.41
C GLY A 437 5.30 -25.05 -17.12
N ALA A 438 4.26 -25.20 -17.94
CA ALA A 438 3.65 -24.13 -18.70
C ALA A 438 2.12 -24.19 -18.55
N ARG A 439 1.49 -23.02 -18.53
CA ARG A 439 0.06 -22.82 -18.63
C ARG A 439 -0.27 -22.36 -20.05
N HIS A 440 -1.12 -23.12 -20.70
CA HIS A 440 -1.78 -22.72 -21.95
C HIS A 440 -3.25 -22.41 -21.65
N LEU A 441 -3.90 -21.64 -22.52
CA LEU A 441 -5.30 -21.26 -22.31
C LEU A 441 -6.19 -22.49 -22.15
N LEU A 442 -5.94 -23.53 -22.96
CA LEU A 442 -6.56 -24.85 -22.97
C LEU A 442 -5.63 -25.83 -23.72
N ASP A 443 -5.73 -27.13 -23.48
CA ASP A 443 -5.03 -28.18 -24.24
C ASP A 443 -5.53 -28.31 -25.71
N ASP A 444 -6.52 -27.51 -26.12
CA ASP A 444 -7.19 -27.57 -27.42
C ASP A 444 -7.27 -26.18 -28.07
N GLU A 445 -6.65 -26.01 -29.25
CA GLU A 445 -6.61 -24.77 -30.02
C GLU A 445 -8.00 -24.22 -30.38
N ALA A 446 -9.04 -25.05 -30.38
CA ALA A 446 -10.41 -24.69 -30.77
C ALA A 446 -11.08 -23.65 -29.83
N THR A 447 -10.61 -23.51 -28.59
CA THR A 447 -11.15 -22.55 -27.61
C THR A 447 -10.36 -21.24 -27.53
N LEU A 448 -9.16 -21.20 -28.14
CA LEU A 448 -8.27 -20.04 -28.22
C LEU A 448 -8.76 -18.99 -29.24
N GLY A 449 -9.80 -18.25 -28.86
CA GLY A 449 -10.35 -17.17 -29.69
C GLY A 449 -11.88 -17.06 -29.66
N LEU A 450 -12.57 -17.87 -28.85
CA LEU A 450 -14.01 -17.74 -28.70
C LEU A 450 -14.36 -16.39 -28.03
N PRO A 451 -15.25 -15.58 -28.62
CA PRO A 451 -15.68 -14.29 -28.08
C PRO A 451 -16.33 -14.31 -26.68
N GLY A 452 -16.40 -15.46 -26.00
CA GLY A 452 -17.15 -15.66 -24.77
C GLY A 452 -16.37 -16.15 -23.55
N VAL A 453 -15.04 -16.39 -23.64
CA VAL A 453 -14.24 -16.74 -22.44
C VAL A 453 -13.75 -15.45 -21.78
N PRO A 454 -14.19 -15.13 -20.56
CA PRO A 454 -13.79 -13.89 -19.90
C PRO A 454 -12.36 -13.97 -19.38
N VAL A 455 -11.65 -12.84 -19.42
CA VAL A 455 -10.38 -12.65 -18.73
C VAL A 455 -10.63 -12.58 -17.23
N ARG A 456 -9.91 -13.39 -16.46
CA ARG A 456 -10.02 -13.45 -15.00
C ARG A 456 -8.94 -12.57 -14.39
N VAL A 457 -9.37 -11.54 -13.67
CA VAL A 457 -8.49 -10.54 -13.06
C VAL A 457 -8.63 -10.64 -11.54
N ALA A 458 -7.53 -10.58 -10.81
CA ALA A 458 -7.54 -10.61 -9.35
C ALA A 458 -6.80 -9.42 -8.73
N PHE A 459 -7.39 -8.85 -7.69
CA PHE A 459 -6.66 -8.08 -6.68
C PHE A 459 -6.23 -9.03 -5.56
N VAL A 460 -4.95 -8.99 -5.18
CA VAL A 460 -4.38 -9.89 -4.15
C VAL A 460 -3.96 -9.08 -2.94
N GLY A 461 -4.44 -9.46 -1.76
CA GLY A 461 -4.04 -8.87 -0.48
C GLY A 461 -5.10 -7.98 0.15
N THR A 462 -4.67 -7.13 1.07
CA THR A 462 -5.57 -6.35 1.92
C THR A 462 -6.12 -5.13 1.18
N PRO A 463 -7.45 -4.84 1.28
CA PRO A 463 -8.08 -3.71 0.61
C PRO A 463 -7.80 -2.39 1.33
N THR A 464 -6.57 -1.89 1.19
CA THR A 464 -6.15 -0.61 1.72
C THR A 464 -5.82 0.37 0.60
N PHE A 465 -5.81 1.66 0.95
CA PHE A 465 -5.46 2.73 0.01
C PHE A 465 -4.06 2.57 -0.59
N HIS A 466 -3.07 2.23 0.23
CA HIS A 466 -1.69 2.15 -0.24
C HIS A 466 -1.46 0.95 -1.16
N GLU A 467 -2.27 -0.10 -1.05
CA GLU A 467 -2.30 -1.25 -1.95
C GLU A 467 -3.11 -0.97 -3.24
N GLY A 468 -3.69 0.23 -3.38
CA GLY A 468 -4.44 0.65 -4.56
C GLY A 468 -5.87 0.11 -4.65
N TRP A 469 -6.50 -0.18 -3.51
CA TRP A 469 -7.86 -0.72 -3.48
C TRP A 469 -8.89 0.17 -4.18
N GLU A 470 -8.79 1.49 -4.04
CA GLU A 470 -9.71 2.44 -4.67
C GLU A 470 -9.59 2.43 -6.21
N ILE A 471 -8.39 2.15 -6.74
CA ILE A 471 -8.20 1.96 -8.19
C ILE A 471 -8.90 0.68 -8.63
N PHE A 472 -8.85 -0.38 -7.81
CA PHE A 472 -9.58 -1.61 -8.06
C PHE A 472 -11.10 -1.41 -7.98
N GLU A 473 -11.61 -0.64 -7.02
CA GLU A 473 -13.04 -0.29 -6.94
C GLU A 473 -13.52 0.45 -8.19
N GLU A 474 -12.74 1.40 -8.69
CA GLU A 474 -13.03 2.13 -9.92
C GLU A 474 -13.04 1.20 -11.14
N LEU A 475 -12.08 0.26 -11.21
CA LEU A 475 -12.05 -0.77 -12.25
C LEU A 475 -13.29 -1.69 -12.19
N VAL A 476 -13.67 -2.13 -10.99
CA VAL A 476 -14.88 -2.95 -10.76
C VAL A 476 -16.11 -2.21 -11.25
N GLN A 477 -16.22 -0.92 -10.95
CA GLN A 477 -17.33 -0.10 -11.39
C GLN A 477 -17.36 0.06 -12.92
N ALA A 478 -16.21 0.34 -13.54
CA ALA A 478 -16.08 0.48 -14.97
C ALA A 478 -16.42 -0.80 -15.74
N LEU A 479 -16.14 -1.97 -15.14
CA LEU A 479 -16.33 -3.28 -15.76
C LEU A 479 -17.60 -4.02 -15.29
N ARG A 480 -18.43 -3.43 -14.42
CA ARG A 480 -19.54 -4.11 -13.72
C ARG A 480 -20.51 -4.90 -14.60
N VAL A 481 -20.73 -4.43 -15.84
CA VAL A 481 -21.65 -5.06 -16.81
C VAL A 481 -20.92 -5.68 -17.99
N CYS A 482 -19.59 -5.75 -17.94
CA CYS A 482 -18.76 -6.22 -19.05
C CYS A 482 -18.59 -7.75 -18.97
N PRO A 483 -19.17 -8.52 -19.91
CA PRO A 483 -19.12 -9.98 -19.86
C PRO A 483 -17.70 -10.52 -20.12
N SER A 484 -16.81 -9.71 -20.69
CA SER A 484 -15.43 -10.06 -21.04
C SER A 484 -14.49 -10.20 -19.85
N TYR A 485 -14.91 -9.81 -18.64
CA TYR A 485 -14.08 -9.88 -17.44
C TYR A 485 -14.77 -10.64 -16.30
N ARG A 486 -13.96 -11.27 -15.43
CA ARG A 486 -14.38 -11.79 -14.12
C ARG A 486 -13.39 -11.31 -13.08
N LEU A 487 -13.88 -10.60 -12.07
CA LEU A 487 -13.05 -9.93 -11.08
C LEU A 487 -13.04 -10.74 -9.79
N HIS A 488 -11.86 -10.86 -9.18
CA HIS A 488 -11.64 -11.64 -7.97
C HIS A 488 -10.91 -10.80 -6.92
N HIS A 489 -11.22 -11.01 -5.66
CA HIS A 489 -10.43 -10.50 -4.53
C HIS A 489 -9.88 -11.70 -3.77
N ILE A 490 -8.57 -11.89 -3.83
CA ILE A 490 -7.85 -12.98 -3.16
C ILE A 490 -7.22 -12.41 -1.88
N ALA A 491 -7.71 -12.81 -0.71
CA ALA A 491 -7.23 -12.30 0.56
C ALA A 491 -7.53 -13.26 1.71
N THR A 492 -7.03 -12.94 2.91
CA THR A 492 -7.50 -13.60 4.13
C THR A 492 -8.95 -13.21 4.40
N PRO A 493 -9.80 -14.10 4.95
CA PRO A 493 -11.22 -13.82 5.17
C PRO A 493 -11.52 -12.53 5.96
N ALA A 494 -10.67 -12.20 6.93
CA ALA A 494 -10.79 -10.97 7.74
C ALA A 494 -10.61 -9.68 6.93
N CYS A 495 -10.00 -9.77 5.74
CA CYS A 495 -9.72 -8.63 4.88
C CYS A 495 -10.80 -8.39 3.82
N PHE A 496 -11.84 -9.21 3.68
CA PHE A 496 -12.79 -9.02 2.60
C PHE A 496 -13.63 -7.74 2.73
N ARG A 497 -13.75 -7.03 1.60
CA ARG A 497 -14.62 -5.86 1.39
C ARG A 497 -15.56 -6.21 0.24
N ARG A 498 -16.83 -6.51 0.56
CA ARG A 498 -17.79 -6.95 -0.46
C ARG A 498 -18.00 -5.88 -1.53
N LEU A 499 -17.68 -6.24 -2.77
CA LEU A 499 -18.01 -5.48 -3.97
C LEU A 499 -18.94 -6.31 -4.86
N SER A 500 -19.97 -5.67 -5.41
CA SER A 500 -20.90 -6.36 -6.32
C SER A 500 -20.16 -6.76 -7.61
N GLY A 501 -20.28 -8.04 -8.01
CA GLY A 501 -19.61 -8.56 -9.20
C GLY A 501 -18.16 -9.01 -8.99
N VAL A 502 -17.65 -9.00 -7.76
CA VAL A 502 -16.33 -9.53 -7.40
C VAL A 502 -16.46 -10.85 -6.65
N THR A 503 -15.70 -11.86 -7.07
CA THR A 503 -15.62 -13.15 -6.39
C THR A 503 -14.53 -13.12 -5.31
N GLU A 504 -14.92 -13.30 -4.06
CA GLU A 504 -14.01 -13.42 -2.92
C GLU A 504 -13.40 -14.83 -2.90
N VAL A 505 -12.06 -14.91 -2.85
CA VAL A 505 -11.31 -16.17 -2.85
C VAL A 505 -10.42 -16.20 -1.61
N PRO A 506 -10.72 -17.05 -0.62
CA PRO A 506 -9.96 -17.09 0.63
C PRO A 506 -8.59 -17.72 0.41
N VAL A 507 -7.58 -17.09 0.99
CA VAL A 507 -6.25 -17.68 1.13
C VAL A 507 -6.18 -18.46 2.43
N VAL A 508 -5.70 -19.69 2.36
CA VAL A 508 -5.53 -20.58 3.51
C VAL A 508 -4.06 -20.63 3.89
N GLU A 509 -3.78 -20.55 5.18
CA GLU A 509 -2.43 -20.70 5.72
C GLU A 509 -1.98 -22.17 5.62
N MET A 510 -0.79 -22.42 5.07
CA MET A 510 -0.23 -23.76 4.88
C MET A 510 0.55 -24.23 6.11
N GLN A 511 0.93 -25.52 6.15
CA GLN A 511 1.71 -26.13 7.26
C GLN A 511 3.06 -25.43 7.56
N ASP A 512 3.60 -24.65 6.63
CA ASP A 512 4.83 -23.87 6.76
C ASP A 512 4.59 -22.39 7.14
N GLY A 513 3.33 -21.99 7.36
CA GLY A 513 2.92 -20.63 7.70
C GLY A 513 2.86 -19.68 6.48
N LEU A 514 3.01 -20.19 5.26
CA LEU A 514 2.88 -19.36 4.05
C LEU A 514 1.45 -19.40 3.49
N PRO A 515 0.93 -18.26 3.01
CA PRO A 515 -0.35 -18.21 2.32
C PRO A 515 -0.28 -18.92 0.96
N ASN A 516 -1.27 -19.74 0.62
CA ASN A 516 -1.34 -20.51 -0.64
C ASN A 516 -1.80 -19.68 -1.86
N ILE A 517 -1.24 -18.48 -2.05
CA ILE A 517 -1.69 -17.52 -3.08
C ILE A 517 -1.56 -18.10 -4.49
N SER A 518 -0.41 -18.67 -4.85
CA SER A 518 -0.22 -19.32 -6.16
C SER A 518 -1.27 -20.41 -6.43
N ASP A 519 -1.63 -21.21 -5.43
CA ASP A 519 -2.60 -22.30 -5.60
C ASP A 519 -4.02 -21.76 -5.77
N ALA A 520 -4.38 -20.72 -5.02
CA ALA A 520 -5.65 -20.01 -5.20
C ALA A 520 -5.76 -19.40 -6.61
N LEU A 521 -4.70 -18.75 -7.09
CA LEU A 521 -4.61 -18.19 -8.43
C LEU A 521 -4.75 -19.26 -9.53
N LYS A 522 -4.05 -20.39 -9.39
CA LYS A 522 -4.12 -21.53 -10.33
C LYS A 522 -5.52 -22.14 -10.34
N THR A 523 -6.10 -22.40 -9.18
CA THR A 523 -7.43 -23.03 -9.02
C THR A 523 -8.53 -22.18 -9.66
N HIS A 524 -8.44 -20.85 -9.51
CA HIS A 524 -9.40 -19.93 -10.12
C HIS A 524 -9.02 -19.51 -11.55
N GLY A 525 -7.91 -20.02 -12.09
CA GLY A 525 -7.45 -19.74 -13.45
C GLY A 525 -7.22 -18.26 -13.72
N ILE A 526 -6.70 -17.50 -12.75
CA ILE A 526 -6.51 -16.05 -12.85
C ILE A 526 -5.48 -15.72 -13.94
N ASP A 527 -5.82 -14.84 -14.87
CA ASP A 527 -4.97 -14.46 -16.01
C ASP A 527 -4.12 -13.22 -15.71
N LEU A 528 -4.70 -12.25 -14.99
CA LEU A 528 -4.04 -11.01 -14.62
C LEU A 528 -4.14 -10.77 -13.11
N VAL A 529 -3.02 -10.44 -12.48
CA VAL A 529 -2.99 -9.98 -11.09
C VAL A 529 -2.67 -8.49 -11.06
N LEU A 530 -3.49 -7.74 -10.31
CA LEU A 530 -3.34 -6.31 -10.13
C LEU A 530 -2.46 -6.04 -8.90
N VAL A 531 -1.33 -5.38 -9.11
CA VAL A 531 -0.44 -4.87 -8.04
C VAL A 531 -0.45 -3.35 -8.13
N LEU A 532 -1.49 -2.75 -7.54
CA LEU A 532 -1.84 -1.33 -7.71
C LEU A 532 -1.25 -0.44 -6.62
N THR A 533 -0.23 -0.94 -5.92
CA THR A 533 0.38 -0.24 -4.81
C THR A 533 0.84 1.16 -5.23
N VAL A 534 0.39 2.17 -4.49
CA VAL A 534 0.76 3.58 -4.70
C VAL A 534 1.99 3.96 -3.88
N SER A 535 2.51 3.00 -3.10
CA SER A 535 3.78 3.06 -2.38
C SER A 535 4.74 2.07 -3.03
N PRO A 536 6.02 2.38 -3.21
CA PRO A 536 6.97 1.42 -3.74
C PRO A 536 7.08 0.21 -2.81
N GLU A 537 6.90 -1.00 -3.34
CA GLU A 537 7.18 -2.23 -2.61
C GLU A 537 8.68 -2.51 -2.60
N THR A 538 9.22 -2.91 -1.45
CA THR A 538 10.60 -3.38 -1.35
C THR A 538 10.75 -4.77 -1.97
N PHE A 539 9.73 -5.60 -1.86
CA PHE A 539 9.65 -6.93 -2.43
C PHE A 539 8.18 -7.36 -2.56
N SER A 540 7.77 -7.74 -3.77
CA SER A 540 6.37 -8.04 -4.09
C SER A 540 6.05 -9.53 -4.11
N PHE A 541 5.46 -10.04 -3.03
CA PHE A 541 4.96 -11.42 -2.94
C PHE A 541 3.85 -11.68 -3.94
N SER A 542 2.88 -10.76 -4.06
CA SER A 542 1.78 -10.87 -5.01
C SER A 542 2.30 -11.01 -6.45
N THR A 543 3.32 -10.24 -6.82
CA THR A 543 3.96 -10.37 -8.14
C THR A 543 4.57 -11.76 -8.33
N ARG A 544 5.29 -12.29 -7.34
CA ARG A 544 5.95 -13.60 -7.43
C ARG A 544 4.94 -14.74 -7.50
N GLU A 545 3.96 -14.73 -6.62
CA GLU A 545 2.89 -15.75 -6.60
C GLU A 545 2.04 -15.70 -7.89
N ALA A 546 1.78 -14.51 -8.44
CA ALA A 546 1.15 -14.34 -9.75
C ALA A 546 1.94 -15.03 -10.87
N LEU A 547 3.23 -14.72 -10.96
CA LEU A 547 4.10 -15.28 -12.00
C LEU A 547 4.22 -16.80 -11.87
N ALA A 548 4.31 -17.32 -10.64
CA ALA A 548 4.31 -18.77 -10.35
C ALA A 548 3.00 -19.46 -10.77
N ALA A 549 1.87 -18.77 -10.59
CA ALA A 549 0.57 -19.23 -11.05
C ALA A 549 0.38 -19.17 -12.58
N GLY A 550 1.32 -18.55 -13.32
CA GLY A 550 1.15 -18.28 -14.74
C GLY A 550 0.14 -17.15 -15.01
N ALA A 551 -0.09 -16.27 -14.04
CA ALA A 551 -0.76 -15.00 -14.25
C ALA A 551 0.28 -13.92 -14.58
N ASP A 552 -0.05 -13.03 -15.51
CA ASP A 552 0.76 -11.85 -15.78
C ASP A 552 0.34 -10.70 -14.86
N VAL A 553 1.25 -9.77 -14.60
CA VAL A 553 1.04 -8.73 -13.58
C VAL A 553 0.75 -7.38 -14.23
N VAL A 554 -0.26 -6.68 -13.72
CA VAL A 554 -0.54 -5.28 -14.08
C VAL A 554 -0.19 -4.42 -12.89
N ALA A 555 0.76 -3.51 -13.05
CA ALA A 555 1.28 -2.68 -11.96
C ALA A 555 1.37 -1.20 -12.34
N LEU A 556 1.51 -0.32 -11.34
CA LEU A 556 1.88 1.08 -11.56
C LEU A 556 3.40 1.20 -11.69
N ASP A 557 3.90 2.16 -12.48
CA ASP A 557 5.35 2.34 -12.71
C ASP A 557 6.13 2.58 -11.40
N ASP A 558 5.50 3.26 -10.44
CA ASP A 558 6.10 3.60 -9.14
C ASP A 558 5.92 2.52 -8.06
N SER A 559 5.40 1.35 -8.42
CA SER A 559 5.16 0.22 -7.48
C SER A 559 6.43 -0.46 -6.95
N GLY A 560 7.61 0.04 -7.33
CA GLY A 560 8.89 -0.46 -6.85
C GLY A 560 9.25 -1.81 -7.44
N ASP A 561 9.49 -2.81 -6.58
CA ASP A 561 9.88 -4.15 -7.01
C ASP A 561 8.86 -4.86 -7.93
N ALA A 562 7.57 -4.57 -7.80
CA ALA A 562 6.55 -5.10 -8.70
C ALA A 562 6.79 -4.66 -10.16
N ALA A 563 6.81 -3.34 -10.42
CA ALA A 563 7.11 -2.80 -11.75
C ALA A 563 8.48 -3.21 -12.29
N ALA A 564 9.51 -3.24 -11.44
CA ALA A 564 10.84 -3.68 -11.83
C ALA A 564 10.84 -5.14 -12.31
N THR A 565 10.15 -6.02 -11.58
CA THR A 565 10.03 -7.44 -11.93
C THR A 565 9.25 -7.63 -13.23
N VAL A 566 8.13 -6.92 -13.41
CA VAL A 566 7.35 -6.95 -14.65
C VAL A 566 8.19 -6.54 -15.85
N SER A 567 8.91 -5.43 -15.71
CA SER A 567 9.78 -4.89 -16.77
C SER A 567 10.93 -5.84 -17.11
N GLN A 568 11.56 -6.43 -16.08
CA GLN A 568 12.68 -7.35 -16.26
C GLN A 568 12.28 -8.66 -16.94
N LEU A 569 11.12 -9.23 -16.58
CA LEU A 569 10.68 -10.54 -17.06
C LEU A 569 9.80 -10.45 -18.31
N GLY A 570 9.28 -9.27 -18.65
CA GLY A 570 8.30 -9.11 -19.73
C GLY A 570 6.99 -9.86 -19.46
N ARG A 571 6.64 -10.05 -18.18
CA ARG A 571 5.49 -10.85 -17.71
C ARG A 571 4.39 -9.95 -17.15
N GLY A 572 3.84 -9.09 -17.99
CA GLY A 572 2.82 -8.12 -17.60
C GLY A 572 2.94 -6.77 -18.27
N ARG A 573 2.28 -5.77 -17.69
CA ARG A 573 2.34 -4.36 -18.11
C ARG A 573 2.42 -3.42 -16.92
N THR A 574 3.15 -2.32 -17.07
CA THR A 574 3.19 -1.23 -16.11
C THR A 574 2.55 0.02 -16.69
N PHE A 575 2.01 0.88 -15.82
CA PHE A 575 1.31 2.09 -16.20
C PHE A 575 1.74 3.28 -15.35
N ALA A 576 1.98 4.42 -15.99
CA ALA A 576 2.35 5.66 -15.31
C ALA A 576 1.20 6.24 -14.46
N THR A 577 -0.04 5.95 -14.83
CA THR A 577 -1.24 6.46 -14.16
C THR A 577 -2.32 5.39 -14.04
N ASP A 578 -3.15 5.51 -13.00
CA ASP A 578 -4.39 4.75 -12.83
C ASP A 578 -5.33 4.89 -14.03
N ARG A 579 -5.42 6.09 -14.63
CA ARG A 579 -6.20 6.32 -15.85
C ARG A 579 -5.74 5.48 -17.03
N ALA A 580 -4.43 5.44 -17.31
CA ALA A 580 -3.90 4.64 -18.42
C ALA A 580 -4.15 3.14 -18.20
N LEU A 581 -4.09 2.70 -16.94
CA LEU A 581 -4.46 1.34 -16.54
C LEU A 581 -5.96 1.07 -16.78
N LEU A 582 -6.85 1.97 -16.39
CA LEU A 582 -8.29 1.83 -16.63
C LEU A 582 -8.61 1.81 -18.14
N GLU A 583 -7.92 2.64 -18.93
CA GLU A 583 -8.02 2.66 -20.39
C GLU A 583 -7.60 1.32 -21.01
N PHE A 584 -6.55 0.67 -20.50
CA PHE A 584 -6.13 -0.67 -20.95
C PHE A 584 -7.22 -1.75 -20.75
N PHE A 585 -8.01 -1.67 -19.68
CA PHE A 585 -9.14 -2.60 -19.48
C PHE A 585 -10.38 -2.22 -20.28
N THR A 586 -10.74 -0.94 -20.31
CA THR A 586 -11.99 -0.45 -20.93
C THR A 586 -11.92 -0.41 -22.47
N SER A 587 -10.72 -0.29 -23.04
CA SER A 587 -10.47 -0.43 -24.49
C SER A 587 -10.42 -1.89 -24.96
N PHE A 588 -10.47 -2.87 -24.05
CA PHE A 588 -10.28 -4.30 -24.30
C PHE A 588 -8.85 -4.72 -24.72
N ASP A 589 -7.87 -3.83 -24.63
CA ASP A 589 -6.45 -4.18 -24.85
C ASP A 589 -5.97 -5.28 -23.90
N ALA A 590 -6.47 -5.31 -22.66
CA ALA A 590 -6.19 -6.40 -21.71
C ALA A 590 -6.63 -7.77 -22.23
N VAL A 591 -7.78 -7.84 -22.92
CA VAL A 591 -8.27 -9.08 -23.54
C VAL A 591 -7.36 -9.53 -24.67
N HIS A 592 -6.94 -8.59 -25.52
CA HIS A 592 -6.00 -8.88 -26.61
C HIS A 592 -4.65 -9.35 -26.08
N TYR A 593 -4.12 -8.67 -25.05
CA TYR A 593 -2.88 -9.03 -24.39
C TYR A 593 -2.92 -10.48 -23.87
N VAL A 594 -3.91 -10.79 -23.01
CA VAL A 594 -4.04 -12.12 -22.39
C VAL A 594 -4.16 -13.23 -23.44
N ARG A 595 -4.95 -13.00 -24.49
CA ARG A 595 -5.11 -13.96 -25.60
C ARG A 595 -3.81 -14.20 -26.37
N SER A 596 -2.97 -13.17 -26.56
CA SER A 596 -1.66 -13.33 -27.20
C SER A 596 -0.73 -14.17 -26.32
N ARG A 597 -0.62 -13.82 -25.03
CA ARG A 597 0.28 -14.49 -24.09
C ARG A 597 -0.03 -15.96 -23.92
N LEU A 598 -1.31 -16.31 -23.86
CA LEU A 598 -1.73 -17.69 -23.69
C LEU A 598 -1.56 -18.54 -24.97
N ARG A 599 -1.45 -17.93 -26.17
CA ARG A 599 -1.00 -18.61 -27.40
C ARG A 599 0.49 -18.93 -27.36
N GLU A 600 1.29 -18.01 -26.83
CA GLU A 600 2.75 -18.17 -26.69
C GLU A 600 3.13 -19.24 -25.64
N GLY A 601 2.24 -19.51 -24.70
CA GLY A 601 2.49 -20.39 -23.56
C GLY A 601 3.15 -19.64 -22.40
N ILE A 602 2.59 -19.77 -21.20
CA ILE A 602 3.03 -19.01 -20.03
C ILE A 602 3.73 -19.93 -19.05
N MET A 603 5.03 -19.74 -18.82
CA MET A 603 5.76 -20.53 -17.84
C MET A 603 5.15 -20.39 -16.43
N THR A 604 4.95 -21.53 -15.78
CA THR A 604 4.49 -21.65 -14.40
C THR A 604 5.59 -22.24 -13.53
N GLY A 605 5.42 -22.05 -12.23
CA GLY A 605 6.43 -22.49 -11.27
C GLY A 605 5.96 -22.39 -9.85
N ARG A 606 6.96 -22.31 -8.98
CA ARG A 606 6.83 -22.00 -7.58
C ARG A 606 8.01 -21.13 -7.17
N PHE A 607 7.74 -20.11 -6.36
CA PHE A 607 8.80 -19.43 -5.64
C PHE A 607 9.11 -20.18 -4.35
N VAL A 608 10.39 -20.46 -4.14
CA VAL A 608 10.88 -21.03 -2.89
C VAL A 608 11.50 -19.90 -2.09
N TYR A 609 10.89 -19.63 -0.94
CA TYR A 609 11.35 -18.66 0.05
C TYR A 609 12.28 -19.38 1.03
N ASP A 610 13.50 -19.71 0.59
CA ASP A 610 14.45 -20.50 1.38
C ASP A 610 15.26 -19.61 2.33
N ALA A 611 15.30 -20.01 3.59
CA ALA A 611 16.19 -19.42 4.59
C ALA A 611 17.65 -19.49 4.14
N ALA A 612 18.07 -20.53 3.40
CA ALA A 612 19.42 -20.75 2.88
C ALA A 612 19.92 -19.66 1.91
N MET A 613 19.00 -18.87 1.34
CA MET A 613 19.31 -17.84 0.35
C MET A 613 19.15 -16.42 0.89
N ALA A 614 18.26 -16.24 1.87
CA ALA A 614 17.81 -14.93 2.30
C ALA A 614 18.65 -14.32 3.44
N ILE A 615 19.49 -15.07 4.14
CA ILE A 615 20.22 -14.55 5.30
C ILE A 615 21.72 -14.73 5.10
N PRO A 616 22.51 -13.66 5.13
CA PRO A 616 23.96 -13.81 5.04
C PRO A 616 24.45 -14.68 6.21
N ILE A 617 25.13 -15.81 5.93
CA ILE A 617 25.86 -16.53 6.99
C ILE A 617 27.22 -15.84 7.17
N PRO A 618 27.73 -15.69 8.40
CA PRO A 618 29.13 -15.35 8.69
C PRO A 618 30.17 -15.80 7.66
N ASP A 619 30.15 -17.10 7.31
CA ASP A 619 31.20 -17.76 6.53
C ASP A 619 31.03 -17.56 5.02
N GLU A 620 29.82 -17.20 4.56
CA GLU A 620 29.50 -16.96 3.13
C GLU A 620 29.75 -15.49 2.72
N MET A 621 30.16 -14.65 3.67
CA MET A 621 30.30 -13.19 3.54
C MET A 621 31.75 -12.70 3.59
N GLY A 622 32.72 -13.61 3.75
CA GLY A 622 34.16 -13.33 3.68
C GLY A 622 34.71 -13.64 2.29
N GLY A 623 34.47 -12.75 1.32
CA GLY A 623 34.97 -12.83 -0.05
C GLY A 623 34.87 -11.48 -0.75
#